data_AF-W7W7Y0-F1
#
_entry.id   AF-W7W7Y0-F1
#
_cell.length_a   1.000
_cell.length_b   1.000
_cell.length_c   1.000
_cell.angle_alpha   90.00
_cell.angle_beta   90.00
_cell.angle_gamma   90.00
#
_symmetry.space_group_name_H-M   'P 1'
#
loop_
_entity.id
_entity.type
_entity.pdbx_description
1 polymer ?
#
loop_
_entity_poly.entity_id
_entity_poly.type
_entity_poly.pdbx_seq_one_letter_code
_entity_poly.pdbx_strand_id
1 'polypeptide(L)'
;MVCLGGDVHRHVAARLRADVGDPRSPVVASEFATSSLTSRGLSDTATALMRSSNPDLLHARSDERGYVLLDLTPQRLHAELRATAFPVVADARVHTQAAFVVEAGRAGPQRDA
;
A
#
# COMPACT_ATOMS: atom_id res chain seq x y z
N MET A 1 -2.65 -15.06 -2.53
CA MET A 1 -3.24 -14.16 -3.55
C MET A 1 -2.79 -12.73 -3.23
N VAL A 2 -2.54 -11.92 -4.26
CA VAL A 2 -2.22 -10.50 -4.11
C VAL A 2 -3.20 -9.70 -4.97
N CYS A 3 -3.86 -8.70 -4.38
CA CYS A 3 -4.75 -7.78 -5.05
C CYS A 3 -4.02 -6.46 -5.32
N LEU A 4 -4.13 -5.95 -6.55
CA LEU A 4 -3.56 -4.67 -6.96
C LEU A 4 -4.70 -3.69 -7.21
N GLY A 5 -4.66 -2.54 -6.55
CA GLY A 5 -5.68 -1.50 -6.60
C GLY A 5 -5.14 -0.15 -7.05
N GLY A 6 -6.05 0.77 -7.36
CA GLY A 6 -5.79 2.17 -7.72
C GLY A 6 -6.98 3.04 -7.35
N ASP A 7 -7.26 4.11 -8.12
CA ASP A 7 -8.39 5.07 -7.95
C ASP A 7 -8.34 5.94 -6.68
N VAL A 8 -7.94 5.37 -5.54
CA VAL A 8 -8.02 6.03 -4.24
C VAL A 8 -7.01 7.17 -4.04
N HIS A 9 -6.09 7.41 -5.00
CA HIS A 9 -5.07 8.47 -4.97
C HIS A 9 -4.18 8.46 -3.71
N ARG A 10 -3.85 7.27 -3.21
CA ARG A 10 -2.97 7.07 -2.06
C ARG A 10 -2.29 5.71 -2.16
N HIS A 11 -1.08 5.61 -1.61
CA HIS A 11 -0.41 4.32 -1.49
C HIS A 11 -0.97 3.59 -0.27
N VAL A 12 -1.40 2.34 -0.46
CA VAL A 12 -1.91 1.45 0.60
C VAL A 12 -1.22 0.10 0.57
N ALA A 13 -0.89 -0.43 1.74
CA ALA A 13 -0.60 -1.85 1.93
C ALA A 13 -1.51 -2.38 3.04
N ALA A 14 -2.24 -3.46 2.77
CA ALA A 14 -3.25 -3.98 3.69
C ALA A 14 -3.32 -5.50 3.72
N ARG A 15 -3.81 -6.02 4.84
CA ARG A 15 -4.22 -7.42 5.00
C ARG A 15 -5.68 -7.57 4.57
N LEU A 16 -5.99 -8.60 3.79
CA LEU A 16 -7.36 -8.94 3.43
C LEU A 16 -7.81 -10.17 4.21
N ARG A 17 -8.86 -10.03 5.01
CA ARG A 17 -9.46 -11.11 5.81
C ARG A 17 -10.57 -11.80 5.05
N ALA A 18 -10.83 -13.07 5.39
CA ALA A 18 -11.97 -13.81 4.85
C ALA A 18 -13.32 -13.18 5.28
N ASP A 19 -13.36 -12.61 6.48
CA ASP A 19 -14.47 -11.81 7.00
C ASP A 19 -13.92 -10.49 7.52
N VAL A 20 -14.36 -9.38 6.92
CA VAL A 20 -13.90 -8.02 7.23
C VAL A 20 -14.46 -7.54 8.59
N GLY A 21 -15.56 -8.13 9.07
CA GLY A 21 -16.21 -7.77 10.33
C GLY A 21 -15.62 -8.46 11.57
N ASP A 22 -14.88 -9.57 11.41
CA ASP A 22 -14.24 -10.28 12.51
C ASP A 22 -12.71 -10.10 12.47
N PRO A 23 -12.09 -9.35 13.40
CA PRO A 23 -10.65 -9.14 13.44
C PRO A 23 -9.84 -10.42 13.76
N ARG A 24 -10.50 -11.51 14.16
CA ARG A 24 -9.88 -12.83 14.36
C ARG A 24 -9.97 -13.70 13.12
N SER A 25 -10.74 -13.29 12.11
CA SER A 25 -10.85 -14.00 10.83
C SER A 25 -9.48 -14.09 10.15
N PRO A 26 -9.15 -15.23 9.52
CA PRO A 26 -7.86 -15.44 8.90
C PRO A 26 -7.61 -14.41 7.79
N VAL A 27 -6.36 -13.96 7.69
CA VAL A 27 -5.87 -13.20 6.52
C VAL A 27 -5.69 -14.18 5.37
N VAL A 28 -6.31 -13.88 4.23
CA VAL A 28 -6.33 -14.75 3.04
C VAL A 28 -5.60 -14.15 1.84
N ALA A 29 -5.37 -12.84 1.85
CA ALA A 29 -4.65 -12.16 0.77
C ALA A 29 -3.92 -10.90 1.26
N SER A 30 -3.09 -10.38 0.35
CA SER A 30 -2.39 -9.11 0.50
C SER A 30 -2.96 -8.10 -0.49
N GLU A 31 -3.06 -6.84 -0.11
CA GLU A 31 -3.45 -5.75 -1.01
C GLU A 31 -2.34 -4.70 -1.09
N PHE A 32 -2.07 -4.25 -2.33
CA PHE A 32 -1.33 -3.03 -2.60
C PHE A 32 -2.16 -2.13 -3.50
N ALA A 33 -2.61 -0.99 -2.98
CA ALA A 33 -3.23 0.05 -3.80
C ALA A 33 -2.19 1.12 -4.14
N THR A 34 -2.00 1.39 -5.43
CA THR A 34 -1.09 2.44 -5.87
C THR A 34 -1.73 3.82 -5.69
N SER A 35 -0.88 4.81 -5.36
CA SER A 35 -1.23 6.20 -5.51
C SER A 35 -1.48 6.56 -6.97
N SER A 36 -1.99 7.77 -7.20
CA SER A 36 -2.06 8.35 -8.55
C SER A 36 -0.70 8.92 -8.96
N LEU A 37 -0.54 9.18 -10.26
CA LEU A 37 0.62 9.92 -10.75
C LEU A 37 0.52 11.41 -10.40
N THR A 38 -0.65 12.03 -10.52
CA THR A 38 -0.78 13.51 -10.37
C THR A 38 -2.07 13.99 -9.69
N SER A 39 -3.07 13.14 -9.45
CA SER A 39 -4.35 13.57 -8.85
C SER A 39 -4.22 13.79 -7.34
N ARG A 40 -4.85 14.83 -6.78
CA ARG A 40 -4.78 15.08 -5.32
C ARG A 40 -5.45 13.94 -4.51
N GLY A 41 -4.77 13.51 -3.44
CA GLY A 41 -5.27 12.56 -2.45
C GLY A 41 -6.01 13.24 -1.29
N LEU A 42 -6.36 12.46 -0.26
CA LEU A 42 -6.98 12.98 0.95
C LEU A 42 -6.00 13.78 1.83
N SER A 43 -6.55 14.55 2.78
CA SER A 43 -5.77 15.20 3.82
C SER A 43 -5.12 14.20 4.77
N ASP A 44 -4.07 14.66 5.47
CA ASP A 44 -3.37 13.86 6.48
C ASP A 44 -4.29 13.45 7.63
N THR A 45 -5.16 14.36 8.08
CA THR A 45 -6.15 14.08 9.13
C THR A 45 -7.10 12.97 8.73
N ALA A 46 -7.65 13.01 7.51
CA ALA A 46 -8.55 11.97 7.02
C ALA A 46 -7.81 10.63 6.85
N THR A 47 -6.58 10.67 6.34
CA THR A 47 -5.74 9.47 6.17
C THR A 47 -5.35 8.85 7.52
N ALA A 48 -5.04 9.67 8.52
CA ALA A 48 -4.74 9.23 9.88
C ALA A 48 -5.95 8.56 10.55
N LEU A 49 -7.14 9.16 10.39
CA LEU A 49 -8.38 8.56 10.88
C LEU A 49 -8.60 7.17 10.28
N MET A 50 -8.50 7.04 8.95
CA MET A 50 -8.62 5.74 8.26
C MET A 50 -7.67 4.68 8.82
N ARG A 51 -6.40 5.02 9.07
CA ARG A 51 -5.42 4.07 9.65
C ARG A 51 -5.79 3.68 11.07
N SER A 52 -6.24 4.64 11.89
CA SER A 52 -6.63 4.35 13.28
C SER A 52 -7.89 3.50 13.39
N SER A 53 -8.82 3.62 12.43
CA SER A 53 -10.08 2.88 12.43
C SER A 53 -10.02 1.50 11.77
N ASN A 54 -8.93 1.19 11.05
CA ASN A 54 -8.76 -0.08 10.34
C ASN A 54 -7.41 -0.74 10.69
N PRO A 55 -7.40 -1.75 11.57
CA PRO A 55 -6.17 -2.41 12.01
C PRO A 55 -5.46 -3.23 10.92
N ASP A 56 -6.13 -3.48 9.79
CA ASP A 56 -5.54 -4.21 8.67
C ASP A 56 -4.75 -3.32 7.70
N LEU A 57 -4.88 -1.99 7.81
CA LEU A 57 -4.05 -1.04 7.08
C LEU A 57 -2.65 -0.99 7.70
N LEU A 58 -1.69 -1.60 7.02
CA LEU A 58 -0.27 -1.56 7.40
C LEU A 58 0.41 -0.27 6.94
N HIS A 59 -0.11 0.31 5.85
CA HIS A 59 0.33 1.56 5.29
C HIS A 59 -0.81 2.27 4.58
N ALA A 60 -0.94 3.58 4.78
CA ALA A 60 -1.79 4.44 3.98
C ALA A 60 -1.25 5.87 4.03
N ARG A 61 -0.82 6.41 2.89
CA ARG A 61 -0.32 7.80 2.75
C ARG A 61 -0.83 8.42 1.45
N SER A 62 -1.40 9.62 1.59
CA SER A 62 -2.11 10.35 0.52
C SER A 62 -1.40 11.66 0.14
N ASP A 63 -0.30 11.99 0.81
CA ASP A 63 0.45 13.24 0.69
C ASP A 63 1.47 13.22 -0.47
N GLU A 64 1.77 12.04 -1.02
CA GLU A 64 2.75 11.85 -2.10
C GLU A 64 2.19 11.06 -3.29
N ARG A 65 2.86 11.15 -4.44
CA ARG A 65 2.44 10.52 -5.72
C ARG A 65 3.50 9.61 -6.30
N GLY A 66 3.07 8.64 -7.08
CA GLY A 66 3.99 7.73 -7.76
C GLY A 66 3.32 6.44 -8.16
N TYR A 67 4.06 5.34 -8.04
CA TYR A 67 3.69 4.02 -8.54
C TYR A 67 4.19 2.95 -7.58
N VAL A 68 3.70 1.72 -7.73
CA VAL A 68 4.25 0.56 -7.03
C VAL A 68 5.14 -0.21 -7.98
N LEU A 69 6.39 -0.46 -7.58
CA LEU A 69 7.30 -1.36 -8.28
C LEU A 69 7.22 -2.73 -7.64
N LEU A 70 6.95 -3.76 -8.43
CA LEU A 70 6.84 -5.13 -7.97
C LEU A 70 7.96 -5.98 -8.58
N ASP A 71 8.72 -6.65 -7.71
CA ASP A 71 9.65 -7.72 -8.09
C ASP A 71 9.05 -9.06 -7.66
N LEU A 72 8.85 -9.98 -8.61
CA LEU A 72 8.19 -11.25 -8.37
C LEU A 72 9.13 -12.41 -8.69
N THR A 73 9.23 -13.32 -7.73
CA THR A 73 9.87 -14.63 -7.85
C THR A 73 8.87 -15.72 -7.45
N PRO A 74 9.14 -17.00 -7.73
CA PRO A 74 8.29 -18.08 -7.23
C PRO A 74 8.19 -18.12 -5.70
N GLN A 75 9.19 -17.60 -4.98
CA GLN A 75 9.26 -17.64 -3.52
C GLN A 75 8.61 -16.42 -2.87
N ARG A 76 8.64 -15.25 -3.50
CA ARG A 76 8.13 -14.01 -2.91
C ARG A 76 7.76 -12.96 -3.95
N LEU A 77 6.93 -12.02 -3.52
CA LEU A 77 6.74 -10.71 -4.13
C LEU A 77 7.32 -9.65 -3.20
N HIS A 78 8.18 -8.78 -3.74
CA HIS A 78 8.65 -7.57 -3.08
C HIS A 78 7.99 -6.35 -3.74
N ALA A 79 7.39 -5.48 -2.93
CA ALA A 79 6.64 -4.31 -3.36
C ALA A 79 7.25 -3.04 -2.79
N GLU A 80 7.75 -2.16 -3.65
CA GLU A 80 8.21 -0.83 -3.28
C GLU A 80 7.17 0.22 -3.68
N LEU A 81 6.67 0.96 -2.70
CA LEU A 81 5.73 2.05 -2.90
C LEU A 81 6.56 3.30 -3.24
N ARG A 82 6.85 3.49 -4.53
CA ARG A 82 7.70 4.56 -5.04
C ARG A 82 6.93 5.87 -5.08
N ALA A 83 7.56 6.94 -4.61
CA ALA A 83 6.87 8.20 -4.44
C ALA A 83 7.75 9.44 -4.67
N THR A 84 7.10 10.56 -4.91
CA THR A 84 7.62 11.93 -4.90
C THR A 84 6.65 12.82 -4.12
N ALA A 85 7.14 13.96 -3.65
CA ALA A 85 6.30 15.03 -3.14
C ALA A 85 5.20 15.43 -4.15
N PHE A 86 4.11 15.97 -3.62
CA PHE A 86 3.00 16.53 -4.38
C PHE A 86 2.99 18.07 -4.25
N PRO A 87 2.81 18.83 -5.34
CA PRO A 87 2.58 18.39 -6.72
C PRO A 87 3.82 17.77 -7.37
N VAL A 88 3.61 16.88 -8.34
CA VAL A 88 4.71 16.32 -9.14
C VAL A 88 5.25 17.39 -10.08
N VAL A 89 6.57 17.59 -10.02
CA VAL A 89 7.32 18.54 -10.87
C VAL A 89 8.24 17.77 -11.83
N ALA A 90 8.73 18.43 -12.87
CA ALA A 90 9.49 17.78 -13.95
C ALA A 90 10.78 17.09 -13.46
N ASP A 91 11.43 17.64 -12.44
CA ASP A 91 12.66 17.15 -11.83
C ASP A 91 12.44 16.43 -10.49
N ALA A 92 11.19 15.98 -10.25
CA ALA A 92 10.80 15.25 -9.06
C ALA A 92 11.71 14.04 -8.80
N ARG A 93 12.26 13.97 -7.60
CA ARG A 93 13.07 12.83 -7.15
C ARG A 93 12.18 11.74 -6.58
N VAL A 94 12.29 10.54 -7.15
CA VAL A 94 11.56 9.36 -6.68
C VAL A 94 12.33 8.71 -5.53
N HIS A 95 11.64 8.44 -4.43
CA HIS A 95 12.14 7.69 -3.26
C HIS A 95 11.20 6.54 -2.91
N THR A 96 11.59 5.69 -1.97
CA THR A 96 10.73 4.62 -1.44
C THR A 96 9.96 5.14 -0.23
N GLN A 97 8.63 5.20 -0.34
CA GLN A 97 7.77 5.63 0.75
C GLN A 97 7.58 4.51 1.79
N ALA A 98 7.50 3.27 1.30
CA ALA A 98 7.47 2.04 2.09
C ALA A 98 7.82 0.85 1.19
N ALA A 99 8.27 -0.24 1.80
CA ALA A 99 8.54 -1.50 1.13
C ALA A 99 7.92 -2.66 1.91
N PHE A 100 7.44 -3.66 1.19
CA PHE A 100 6.77 -4.84 1.75
C PHE A 100 7.14 -6.11 1.00
N VAL A 101 7.17 -7.22 1.72
CA VAL A 101 7.32 -8.56 1.16
C VAL A 101 6.05 -9.37 1.40
N VAL A 102 5.69 -10.19 0.43
CA VAL A 102 4.69 -11.26 0.55
C VAL A 102 5.37 -12.56 0.15
N GLU A 103 5.62 -13.43 1.13
CA GLU A 103 6.19 -14.76 0.91
C GLU A 103 5.15 -15.72 0.32
N ALA A 104 5.59 -16.62 -0.56
CA ALA A 104 4.75 -17.65 -1.14
C ALA A 104 4.14 -18.53 -0.02
N GLY A 105 2.83 -18.77 -0.10
CA GLY A 105 2.09 -19.52 0.92
C GLY A 105 1.78 -18.75 2.21
N ARG A 106 2.25 -17.51 2.38
CA ARG A 106 1.96 -16.66 3.53
C ARG A 106 1.14 -15.44 3.13
N ALA A 107 -0.13 -15.40 3.54
CA ALA A 107 -1.00 -14.27 3.26
C ALA A 107 -0.65 -13.03 4.12
N GLY A 108 -0.83 -11.85 3.52
CA GLY A 108 -0.63 -10.56 4.17
C GLY A 108 0.76 -9.95 3.92
N PRO A 109 0.87 -8.63 3.69
CA PRO A 109 2.16 -7.96 3.58
C PRO A 109 2.94 -7.97 4.90
N GLN A 110 4.26 -8.03 4.78
CA GLN A 110 5.21 -7.86 5.87
C GLN A 110 6.10 -6.68 5.53
N ARG A 111 6.37 -5.76 6.48
CA ARG A 111 7.29 -4.65 6.21
C ARG A 111 8.66 -5.21 5.90
N ASP A 112 9.27 -4.71 4.82
CA ASP A 112 10.68 -4.97 4.55
C ASP A 112 11.52 -4.08 5.50
N ALA A 113 12.55 -4.67 6.08
CA ALA A 113 13.33 -4.09 7.19
C ALA A 113 14.35 -3.05 6.73
#